data_AF-A0A1C5JF09-F1
#
_entry.id   AF-A0A1C5JF09-F1
#
_cell.length_a   1.000
_cell.length_b   1.000
_cell.length_c   1.000
_cell.angle_alpha   90.00
_cell.angle_beta   90.00
_cell.angle_gamma   90.00
#
_symmetry.space_group_name_H-M   'P 1'
#
loop_
_entity.id
_entity.type
_entity.pdbx_description
1 polymer ?
#
loop_
_entity_poly.entity_id
_entity_poly.type
_entity_poly.pdbx_seq_one_letter_code
_entity_poly.pdbx_strand_id
1 'polypeptide(L)' 'MTGREQLHDLRQQAHKAGIEGNSKMTEGELRKALNKVGKGMDPQAAKQQVKR' A
#
# COMPACT_ATOMS: atom_id res chain seq x y z
N MET A 1 -15.28 7.52 11.09
CA MET A 1 -14.62 6.74 10.03
C MET A 1 -14.05 5.49 10.67
N THR A 2 -14.56 4.33 10.28
CA THR A 2 -14.16 3.03 10.86
C THR A 2 -12.91 2.51 10.14
N GLY A 3 -12.04 1.75 10.81
CA GLY A 3 -10.78 1.25 10.22
C GLY A 3 -10.95 0.43 8.93
N ARG A 4 -12.17 -0.05 8.64
CA ARG A 4 -12.52 -0.73 7.37
C ARG A 4 -12.55 0.21 6.17
N GLU A 5 -13.08 1.42 6.33
CA GLU A 5 -13.12 2.45 5.27
C GLU A 5 -11.70 2.90 4.94
N GLN A 6 -10.87 3.10 5.96
CA GLN A 6 -9.47 3.50 5.80
C GLN A 6 -8.65 2.45 5.04
N LEU A 7 -8.88 1.16 5.30
CA LEU A 7 -8.21 0.10 4.55
C LEU A 7 -8.60 0.09 3.07
N HIS A 8 -9.87 0.34 2.76
CA HIS A 8 -10.35 0.43 1.38
C HIS A 8 -9.71 1.61 0.64
N ASP A 9 -9.65 2.77 1.29
CA ASP A 9 -9.02 3.97 0.72
C ASP A 9 -7.52 3.77 0.47
N LEU A 10 -6.82 3.14 1.41
CA LEU A 10 -5.40 2.79 1.26
C LEU A 10 -5.17 1.81 0.12
N ARG A 11 -6.07 0.85 -0.11
CA ARG A 11 -5.99 -0.06 -1.26
C ARG A 11 -6.17 0.67 -2.57
N GLN A 12 -7.12 1.61 -2.64
CA GLN A 12 -7.28 2.44 -3.82
C GLN A 12 -6.06 3.31 -4.10
N GLN A 13 -5.49 3.95 -3.07
CA GLN A 13 -4.27 4.74 -3.21
C GLN A 13 -3.10 3.86 -3.66
N ALA A 14 -2.94 2.68 -3.07
CA ALA A 14 -1.91 1.73 -3.44
C ALA A 14 -2.06 1.26 -4.90
N HIS A 15 -3.28 1.00 -5.35
CA HIS A 15 -3.55 0.66 -6.75
C HIS A 15 -3.16 1.80 -7.71
N LYS A 16 -3.56 3.04 -7.39
CA LYS A 16 -3.19 4.23 -8.18
C LYS A 16 -1.67 4.46 -8.22
N ALA A 17 -0.98 4.10 -7.14
CA ALA A 17 0.47 4.16 -7.03
C ALA A 17 1.20 2.99 -7.72
N GLY A 18 0.49 2.07 -8.40
CA GLY A 18 1.09 0.92 -9.08
C GLY A 18 1.44 -0.27 -8.16
N ILE A 19 0.99 -0.24 -6.90
CA ILE A 19 1.19 -1.34 -5.94
C ILE A 19 0.13 -2.41 -6.19
N GLU A 20 0.47 -3.38 -7.03
CA GLU A 20 -0.41 -4.51 -7.35
C GLU A 20 -0.48 -5.53 -6.20
N GLY A 21 -1.64 -6.16 -6.04
CA GLY A 21 -1.86 -7.13 -4.96
C GLY A 21 -2.06 -6.49 -3.58
N ASN A 22 -2.35 -5.18 -3.54
CA ASN A 22 -2.72 -4.43 -2.33
C ASN A 22 -3.92 -5.04 -1.58
N SER A 23 -4.75 -5.84 -2.25
CA SER A 23 -5.90 -6.53 -1.66
C SER A 23 -5.53 -7.60 -0.62
N LYS A 24 -4.28 -8.07 -0.63
CA LYS A 24 -3.75 -9.02 0.37
C LYS A 24 -2.93 -8.35 1.46
N MET A 25 -2.80 -7.02 1.43
CA MET A 25 -2.01 -6.25 2.39
C MET A 25 -2.90 -5.71 3.51
N THR A 26 -2.32 -5.65 4.70
CA THR A 26 -2.87 -4.98 5.88
C THR A 26 -2.71 -3.47 5.77
N GLU A 27 -3.42 -2.73 6.63
CA GLU A 27 -3.36 -1.27 6.66
C GLU A 27 -1.92 -0.75 6.87
N GLY A 28 -1.19 -1.37 7.81
CA GLY A 28 0.19 -0.99 8.11
C GLY A 28 1.15 -1.27 6.96
N GLU A 29 0.96 -2.37 6.23
CA GLU A 29 1.75 -2.68 5.05
C GLU A 29 1.48 -1.70 3.91
N LEU A 30 0.21 -1.35 3.67
CA LEU A 30 -0.18 -0.38 2.64
C LEU A 30 0.40 1.00 2.92
N ARG A 31 0.27 1.51 4.15
CA ARG A 31 0.84 2.80 4.56
C ARG A 31 2.34 2.85 4.34
N LYS A 32 3.07 1.80 4.74
CA LYS A 32 4.52 1.70 4.55
C LYS A 32 4.89 1.60 3.06
N ALA A 33 4.13 0.85 2.26
CA ALA A 33 4.39 0.71 0.83
C ALA A 33 4.19 2.06 0.12
N LEU A 34 3.07 2.73 0.39
CA LEU A 34 2.76 4.07 -0.12
C LEU A 34 3.84 5.10 0.26
N ASN A 35 4.30 5.08 1.51
CA ASN A 35 5.38 5.97 1.95
C ASN A 35 6.70 5.72 1.21
N LYS A 36 7.00 4.48 0.82
CA LYS A 36 8.21 4.16 0.03
C LYS A 36 8.05 4.62 -1.41
N VAL A 37 6.88 4.38 -2.02
CA VAL A 37 6.58 4.86 -3.38
C VAL A 37 6.62 6.38 -3.45
N GLY A 38 6.07 7.08 -2.46
CA GLY A 38 6.16 8.54 -2.36
C GLY A 38 7.59 9.08 -2.22
N LYS A 39 8.56 8.24 -1.83
CA LYS A 39 9.99 8.56 -1.80
C LYS A 39 10.72 8.24 -3.12
N GLY A 40 9.99 7.85 -4.17
CA GLY A 40 10.54 7.47 -5.47
C GLY A 40 10.93 6.00 -5.58
N MET A 41 10.56 5.15 -4.62
CA MET A 41 10.80 3.71 -4.74
C MET A 41 9.82 3.08 -5.74
N ASP A 42 10.29 2.08 -6.47
CA ASP A 42 9.43 1.28 -7.33
C ASP A 42 8.28 0.63 -6.52
N PRO A 43 7.02 0.68 -7.00
CA PRO A 43 5.86 0.12 -6.30
C PRO A 43 5.94 -1.37 -6.00
N GLN A 44 6.51 -2.16 -6.90
CA GLN A 44 6.66 -3.61 -6.71
C GLN A 44 7.78 -3.91 -5.71
N ALA A 45 8.89 -3.17 -5.77
CA ALA A 45 9.96 -3.26 -4.78
C ALA A 45 9.49 -2.83 -3.38
N ALA A 46 8.72 -1.74 -3.30
CA ALA A 46 8.12 -1.26 -2.07
C ALA A 46 7.25 -2.36 -1.45
N LYS A 47 6.34 -2.96 -2.23
CA LYS A 47 5.50 -4.10 -1.81
C LYS A 47 6.32 -5.25 -1.23
N GLN A 48 7.33 -5.71 -1.96
CA GLN A 48 8.17 -6.84 -1.53
C GLN A 48 8.88 -6.57 -0.20
N GLN A 49 9.31 -5.33 0.04
CA GLN A 49 9.95 -4.99 1.31
C GLN A 49 9.00 -4.87 2.50
N VAL A 50 7.70 -4.66 2.26
CA VAL A 50 6.74 -4.55 3.37
C VAL A 50 6.04 -5.84 3.67
N LYS A 51 5.80 -6.65 2.63
CA LYS A 51 5.15 -7.94 2.76
C LYS A 51 6.12 -8.89 3.45
N ARG A 52 5.84 -9.19 4.71
CA ARG A 52 6.51 -10.23 5.48
C ARG A 52 5.82 -11.57 5.32
#